data_AF-A0A942E4J3-F1
#
_entry.id   AF-A0A942E4J3-F1
#
_cell.length_a   1.000
_cell.length_b   1.000
_cell.length_c   1.000
_cell.angle_alpha   90.00
_cell.angle_beta   90.00
_cell.angle_gamma   90.00
#
_symmetry.space_group_name_H-M   'P 1'
#
loop_
_entity.id
_entity.type
_entity.pdbx_description
1 polymer ?
#
loop_
_entity_poly.entity_id
_entity_poly.type
_entity_poly.pdbx_seq_one_letter_code
_entity_poly.pdbx_strand_id
1 'polypeptide(L)'
;MTSSPSGEGPLARRDAATTPEREHVARLQFLTWDRTPKDIAAPQHQARLARLEQSAGARFADTAYVAADAAIFTSHLVVGAQSWIAGHALVRGDVEFGAHCTVNSYAMISGKVRCGDGVRIASHVSIVGFNHGFDDPSVPIHTQAHESLGITIGDDVWIGANAVVLDGVAVGAGAVIAAGAVVSKDVPPLAIVGGVPARLVRYRGQSAKGDAEASLARLGAVAGQQWPEILARHRQDGTYVSIEADGQARASARHRNDAIEIAAGFGALPEGLDAAATLAELQAMQDPQTGLFPDPHRPIAAGQAMRDDGLALYNVLSVGYAIEVLGGQPKHPVAAVELGAPELCDWLEGLSWRERAWGAGAAVDAIGTALYFNARYFTSGRARETLFGWLALHQDRGTGLWGSPTADEGLLQPVNGFYRLTRGTYAQFGVPVPGVEKAIDSVLHNHRQYGGFAGPTYTACNLLDTIHPLWLCLQQTDHRRAEAEAIARAVIGRAEERWISGQGFGFADGQTASLQGTEMWLSVVHLAAALLGIEDAFAFVPKGVHRTRAVGLGL
;
A
#
# COMPACT_ATOMS: atom_id res chain seq x y z
N MET A 1 79.05 0.90 16.07
CA MET A 1 79.46 -0.20 16.98
C MET A 1 78.28 -0.44 17.91
N THR A 2 77.51 -1.52 17.88
CA THR A 2 77.70 -2.87 17.35
C THR A 2 76.32 -3.51 17.06
N SER A 3 76.34 -4.42 16.10
CA SER A 3 75.30 -5.27 15.50
C SER A 3 74.45 -6.14 16.45
N SER A 4 73.25 -6.44 15.96
CA SER A 4 72.22 -7.42 16.40
C SER A 4 72.75 -8.84 16.70
N PRO A 5 71.91 -9.76 17.26
CA PRO A 5 70.97 -10.47 16.39
C PRO A 5 69.56 -10.72 16.95
N SER A 6 68.65 -10.74 15.98
CA SER A 6 67.35 -11.40 15.89
C SER A 6 67.25 -12.77 16.57
N GLY A 7 66.13 -12.97 17.28
CA GLY A 7 65.62 -14.28 17.70
C GLY A 7 64.10 -14.30 17.59
N GLU A 8 63.58 -14.43 16.37
CA GLU A 8 62.20 -14.87 16.14
C GLU A 8 62.10 -16.35 16.55
N GLY A 9 61.51 -16.61 17.71
CA GLY A 9 61.06 -17.95 18.08
C GLY A 9 59.68 -18.20 17.47
N PRO A 10 59.44 -19.31 16.74
CA PRO A 10 58.13 -19.60 16.22
C PRO A 10 57.20 -19.95 17.39
N LEU A 11 56.17 -19.11 17.59
CA LEU A 11 54.94 -19.49 18.29
C LEU A 11 54.30 -20.63 17.49
N ALA A 12 54.75 -21.86 17.75
CA ALA A 12 54.09 -23.07 17.33
C ALA A 12 52.74 -23.13 18.07
N ARG A 13 51.72 -22.49 17.50
CA ARG A 13 50.32 -22.83 17.75
C ARG A 13 50.16 -24.28 17.33
N ARG A 14 50.17 -25.19 18.30
CA ARG A 14 49.60 -26.53 18.14
C ARG A 14 48.08 -26.35 18.07
N ASP A 15 47.56 -26.02 16.89
CA ASP A 15 46.16 -26.30 16.61
C ASP A 15 46.06 -27.81 16.42
N ALA A 16 45.70 -28.50 17.52
CA ALA A 16 45.27 -29.88 17.43
C ALA A 16 44.04 -29.91 16.54
N ALA A 17 44.16 -30.49 15.35
CA ALA A 17 43.05 -30.67 14.42
C ALA A 17 41.82 -31.21 15.18
N THR A 18 40.78 -30.40 15.26
CA THR A 18 39.51 -30.79 15.85
C THR A 18 38.95 -31.93 15.02
N THR A 19 38.67 -33.06 15.65
CA THR A 19 38.03 -34.19 14.95
C THR A 19 36.63 -33.75 14.48
N PRO A 20 36.13 -34.24 13.34
CA PRO A 20 34.79 -33.90 12.84
C PRO A 20 33.67 -34.07 13.87
N GLU A 21 33.81 -35.05 14.77
CA GLU A 21 32.92 -35.27 15.90
C GLU A 21 32.91 -34.12 16.92
N ARG A 22 34.08 -33.52 17.22
CA ARG A 22 34.17 -32.35 18.12
C ARG A 22 33.58 -31.12 17.47
N GLU A 23 33.76 -30.94 16.16
CA GLU A 23 33.17 -29.86 15.40
C GLU A 23 31.64 -29.97 15.36
N HIS A 24 31.11 -31.18 15.17
CA HIS A 24 29.66 -31.44 15.24
C HIS A 24 29.09 -31.11 16.62
N VAL A 25 29.72 -31.56 17.71
CA VAL A 25 29.27 -31.25 19.08
C VAL A 25 29.33 -29.74 19.36
N ALA A 26 30.36 -29.04 18.91
CA ALA A 26 30.45 -27.58 19.04
C ALA A 26 29.36 -26.88 18.23
N ARG A 27 29.06 -27.36 17.02
CA ARG A 27 28.00 -26.85 16.16
C ARG A 27 26.63 -26.98 16.82
N LEU A 28 26.35 -28.11 17.49
CA LEU A 28 25.10 -28.34 18.21
C LEU A 28 24.90 -27.42 19.44
N GLN A 29 25.90 -26.64 19.87
CA GLN A 29 25.67 -25.59 20.86
C GLN A 29 24.81 -24.45 20.32
N PHE A 30 24.93 -24.15 19.03
CA PHE A 30 24.25 -23.01 18.39
C PHE A 30 23.14 -23.46 17.43
N LEU A 31 23.34 -24.60 16.78
CA LEU A 31 22.49 -25.13 15.72
C LEU A 31 21.86 -26.45 16.16
N THR A 32 21.17 -26.42 17.29
CA THR A 32 20.48 -27.57 17.90
C THR A 32 19.41 -28.20 17.00
N TRP A 33 18.98 -27.52 15.94
CA TRP A 33 18.10 -28.08 14.92
C TRP A 33 18.79 -29.09 13.99
N ASP A 34 20.13 -29.14 13.96
CA ASP A 34 20.89 -30.13 13.19
C ASP A 34 21.07 -31.46 13.94
N ARG A 35 20.59 -31.54 15.19
CA ARG A 35 20.72 -32.76 15.99
C ARG A 35 20.02 -33.93 15.30
N THR A 36 20.60 -35.11 15.46
CA THR A 36 20.06 -36.36 14.96
C THR A 36 19.57 -37.23 16.13
N PRO A 37 18.77 -38.29 15.86
CA PRO A 37 18.44 -39.28 16.90
C PRO A 37 19.67 -39.92 17.56
N LYS A 38 20.81 -40.00 16.84
CA LYS A 38 22.08 -40.49 17.41
C LYS A 38 22.66 -39.53 18.44
N ASP A 39 22.55 -38.23 18.21
CA ASP A 39 23.02 -37.21 19.16
C ASP A 39 22.19 -37.22 20.45
N ILE A 40 20.87 -37.41 20.33
CA ILE A 40 19.96 -37.54 21.48
C ILE A 40 20.31 -38.80 22.28
N ALA A 41 20.51 -39.93 21.61
CA ALA A 41 20.85 -41.22 22.23
C ALA A 41 22.33 -41.32 22.67
N ALA A 42 23.16 -40.31 22.40
CA ALA A 42 24.58 -40.37 22.70
C ALA A 42 24.82 -40.57 24.21
N PRO A 43 25.71 -41.49 24.63
CA PRO A 43 25.94 -41.78 26.05
C PRO A 43 26.27 -40.55 26.90
N GLN A 44 27.03 -39.60 26.34
CA GLN A 44 27.39 -38.36 27.02
C GLN A 44 26.17 -37.44 27.25
N HIS A 45 25.28 -37.35 26.26
CA HIS A 45 24.05 -36.58 26.37
C HIS A 45 23.08 -37.22 27.37
N GLN A 46 22.88 -38.54 27.30
CA GLN A 46 22.04 -39.28 28.24
C GLN A 46 22.55 -39.18 29.69
N ALA A 47 23.87 -39.30 29.90
CA ALA A 47 24.47 -39.11 31.22
C ALA A 47 24.29 -37.67 31.74
N ARG A 48 24.26 -36.67 30.85
CA ARG A 48 23.96 -35.27 31.22
C ARG A 48 22.50 -35.12 31.63
N LEU A 49 21.54 -35.66 30.89
CA LEU A 49 20.12 -35.61 31.26
C LEU A 49 19.88 -36.25 32.62
N ALA A 50 20.41 -37.47 32.86
CA ALA A 50 20.30 -38.15 34.14
C ALA A 50 20.89 -37.34 35.31
N ARG A 51 21.98 -36.60 35.09
CA ARG A 51 22.53 -35.69 36.10
C ARG A 51 21.57 -34.54 36.40
N LEU A 52 20.98 -33.93 35.37
CA LEU A 52 20.03 -32.83 35.53
C LEU A 52 18.73 -33.27 36.22
N GLU A 53 18.26 -34.50 35.98
CA GLU A 53 17.13 -35.07 36.72
C GLU A 53 17.40 -35.13 38.22
N GLN A 54 18.63 -35.50 38.61
CA GLN A 54 19.06 -35.57 40.01
C GLN A 54 19.34 -34.19 40.62
N SER A 55 19.97 -33.28 39.88
CA SER A 55 20.49 -32.02 40.43
C SER A 55 19.60 -30.79 40.19
N ALA A 56 18.64 -30.87 39.27
CA ALA A 56 17.88 -29.71 38.80
C ALA A 56 16.35 -29.97 38.73
N GLY A 57 15.86 -31.03 39.37
CA GLY A 57 14.44 -31.38 39.41
C GLY A 57 13.84 -31.58 38.02
N ALA A 58 14.66 -32.02 37.05
CA ALA A 58 14.30 -32.04 35.65
C ALA A 58 13.55 -33.32 35.26
N ARG A 59 12.70 -33.21 34.23
CA ARG A 59 12.06 -34.32 33.53
C ARG A 59 12.12 -34.05 32.03
N PHE A 60 12.60 -35.03 31.27
CA PHE A 60 12.80 -34.91 29.83
C PHE A 60 11.96 -35.96 29.11
N ALA A 61 11.34 -35.58 27.99
CA ALA A 61 10.83 -36.56 27.04
C ALA A 61 11.99 -37.24 26.28
N ASP A 62 11.77 -38.44 25.77
CA ASP A 62 12.81 -39.25 25.07
C ASP A 62 13.46 -38.56 23.86
N THR A 63 12.77 -37.55 23.31
CA THR A 63 13.22 -36.79 22.13
C THR A 63 13.69 -35.37 22.47
N ALA A 64 13.78 -35.03 23.75
CA ALA A 64 14.32 -33.76 24.21
C ALA A 64 15.85 -33.71 24.05
N TYR A 65 16.39 -32.51 23.82
CA TYR A 65 17.83 -32.30 23.69
C TYR A 65 18.31 -31.08 24.48
N VAL A 66 19.37 -31.24 25.27
CA VAL A 66 19.98 -30.16 26.04
C VAL A 66 21.46 -30.10 25.69
N ALA A 67 21.86 -29.03 25.00
CA ALA A 67 23.24 -28.83 24.60
C ALA A 67 24.20 -28.79 25.81
N ALA A 68 25.46 -29.18 25.59
CA ALA A 68 26.41 -29.39 26.67
C ALA A 68 26.69 -28.10 27.49
N ASP A 69 26.66 -26.94 26.85
CA ASP A 69 26.97 -25.65 27.48
C ASP A 69 25.72 -24.88 27.91
N ALA A 70 24.53 -25.51 27.87
CA ALA A 70 23.34 -24.94 28.49
C ALA A 70 23.52 -24.89 30.02
N ALA A 71 23.22 -23.76 30.63
CA ALA A 71 23.32 -23.55 32.07
C ALA A 71 21.95 -23.79 32.72
N ILE A 72 21.81 -24.87 33.48
CA ILE A 72 20.54 -25.30 34.08
C ILE A 72 20.66 -25.29 35.62
N PHE A 73 19.87 -24.42 36.26
CA PHE A 73 19.82 -24.21 37.72
C PHE A 73 18.36 -24.14 38.21
N THR A 74 17.59 -25.17 37.91
CA THR A 74 16.15 -25.25 38.20
C THR A 74 15.86 -26.00 39.48
N SER A 75 14.77 -25.63 40.16
CA SER A 75 14.15 -26.45 41.21
C SER A 75 13.15 -27.45 40.61
N HIS A 76 12.59 -27.10 39.46
CA HIS A 76 11.70 -27.93 38.67
C HIS A 76 11.87 -27.57 37.18
N LEU A 77 12.10 -28.58 36.34
CA LEU A 77 12.22 -28.41 34.89
C LEU A 77 11.44 -29.49 34.16
N VAL A 78 10.59 -29.11 33.20
CA VAL A 78 9.99 -30.03 32.23
C VAL A 78 10.40 -29.63 30.83
N VAL A 79 10.86 -30.60 30.03
CA VAL A 79 11.15 -30.42 28.61
C VAL A 79 10.42 -31.48 27.80
N GLY A 80 9.38 -31.05 27.08
CA GLY A 80 8.51 -31.93 26.29
C GLY A 80 9.18 -32.56 25.06
N ALA A 81 8.39 -33.38 24.36
CA ALA A 81 8.86 -34.13 23.19
C ALA A 81 9.34 -33.18 22.08
N GLN A 82 10.44 -33.54 21.43
CA GLN A 82 11.04 -32.76 20.34
C GLN A 82 11.34 -31.30 20.71
N SER A 83 11.57 -31.02 21.99
CA SER A 83 12.00 -29.70 22.48
C SER A 83 13.50 -29.67 22.72
N TRP A 84 14.12 -28.49 22.62
CA TRP A 84 15.56 -28.37 22.84
C TRP A 84 16.02 -27.05 23.44
N ILE A 85 17.12 -27.14 24.18
CA ILE A 85 17.80 -26.02 24.83
C ILE A 85 19.22 -25.93 24.28
N ALA A 86 19.52 -24.80 23.62
CA ALA A 86 20.83 -24.53 23.02
C ALA A 86 21.89 -24.17 24.07
N GLY A 87 23.15 -24.26 23.64
CA GLY A 87 24.31 -23.90 24.44
C GLY A 87 24.27 -22.43 24.83
N HIS A 88 24.80 -22.13 26.01
CA HIS A 88 24.83 -20.79 26.61
C HIS A 88 23.45 -20.19 26.95
N ALA A 89 22.35 -20.92 26.75
CA ALA A 89 21.08 -20.54 27.36
C ALA A 89 21.16 -20.75 28.89
N LEU A 90 20.55 -19.85 29.66
CA LEU A 90 20.39 -19.97 31.10
C LEU A 90 18.93 -20.28 31.42
N VAL A 91 18.68 -21.39 32.12
CA VAL A 91 17.36 -21.76 32.63
C VAL A 91 17.45 -21.97 34.14
N ARG A 92 16.69 -21.21 34.93
CA ARG A 92 16.69 -21.31 36.40
C ARG A 92 15.31 -21.06 37.00
N GLY A 93 15.06 -21.64 38.18
CA GLY A 93 13.76 -21.56 38.86
C GLY A 93 12.83 -22.73 38.51
N ASP A 94 11.55 -22.44 38.33
CA ASP A 94 10.49 -23.42 38.03
C ASP A 94 9.97 -23.19 36.60
N VAL A 95 10.43 -24.03 35.67
CA VAL A 95 10.23 -23.82 34.22
C VAL A 95 9.67 -25.06 33.55
N GLU A 96 8.62 -24.89 32.74
CA GLU A 96 8.09 -25.97 31.91
C GLU A 96 8.05 -25.53 30.45
N PHE A 97 8.55 -26.40 29.56
CA PHE A 97 8.42 -26.29 28.13
C PHE A 97 7.61 -27.48 27.61
N GLY A 98 6.53 -27.20 26.86
CA GLY A 98 5.75 -28.20 26.14
C GLY A 98 6.55 -28.92 25.05
N ALA A 99 5.83 -29.63 24.18
CA ALA A 99 6.40 -30.29 23.02
C ALA A 99 6.82 -29.27 21.94
N HIS A 100 7.78 -29.65 21.10
CA HIS A 100 8.26 -28.86 19.98
C HIS A 100 8.71 -27.44 20.34
N CYS A 101 9.31 -27.20 21.50
CA CYS A 101 9.81 -25.90 21.93
C CYS A 101 11.30 -25.72 21.62
N THR A 102 11.72 -24.48 21.32
CA THR A 102 13.14 -24.16 21.10
C THR A 102 13.58 -23.02 21.99
N VAL A 103 14.69 -23.23 22.71
CA VAL A 103 15.40 -22.17 23.44
C VAL A 103 16.75 -21.97 22.78
N ASN A 104 16.92 -20.84 22.09
CA ASN A 104 18.17 -20.54 21.38
C ASN A 104 19.26 -19.98 22.31
N SER A 105 20.50 -19.97 21.81
CA SER A 105 21.67 -19.57 22.58
C SER A 105 21.52 -18.18 23.19
N TYR A 106 22.04 -18.04 24.41
CA TYR A 106 22.01 -16.80 25.19
C TYR A 106 20.63 -16.34 25.64
N ALA A 107 19.55 -17.11 25.41
CA ALA A 107 18.27 -16.85 26.05
C ALA A 107 18.39 -17.09 27.57
N MET A 108 17.73 -16.25 28.36
CA MET A 108 17.71 -16.30 29.83
C MET A 108 16.28 -16.46 30.33
N ILE A 109 15.97 -17.61 30.90
CA ILE A 109 14.64 -17.94 31.45
C ILE A 109 14.80 -18.13 32.95
N SER A 110 14.13 -17.28 33.73
CA SER A 110 14.25 -17.25 35.19
C SER A 110 12.90 -17.11 35.89
N GLY A 111 12.73 -17.76 37.03
CA GLY A 111 11.54 -17.64 37.87
C GLY A 111 10.50 -18.71 37.56
N LYS A 112 9.21 -18.38 37.68
CA LYS A 112 8.11 -19.28 37.36
C LYS A 112 7.64 -19.07 35.92
N VAL A 113 7.88 -20.01 35.03
CA VAL A 113 7.54 -19.90 33.59
C VAL A 113 6.89 -21.19 33.09
N ARG A 114 5.80 -21.05 32.33
CA ARG A 114 5.09 -22.15 31.67
C ARG A 114 4.91 -21.84 30.19
N CYS A 115 5.48 -22.67 29.33
CA CYS A 115 5.31 -22.59 27.88
C CYS A 115 4.48 -23.78 27.39
N GLY A 116 3.49 -23.53 26.55
CA GLY A 116 2.76 -24.54 25.79
C GLY A 116 3.62 -25.18 24.71
N ASP A 117 2.97 -25.74 23.69
CA ASP A 117 3.64 -26.46 22.60
C ASP A 117 4.08 -25.51 21.47
N GLY A 118 5.16 -25.83 20.76
CA GLY A 118 5.57 -25.11 19.56
C GLY A 118 6.23 -23.74 19.80
N VAL A 119 6.56 -23.38 21.05
CA VAL A 119 7.10 -22.05 21.37
C VAL A 119 8.53 -21.86 20.84
N ARG A 120 8.77 -20.74 20.15
CA ARG A 120 10.07 -20.36 19.57
C ARG A 120 10.69 -19.21 20.35
N ILE A 121 11.70 -19.51 21.18
CA ILE A 121 12.43 -18.51 21.96
C ILE A 121 13.75 -18.22 21.24
N ALA A 122 13.84 -17.05 20.63
CA ALA A 122 15.03 -16.62 19.89
C ALA A 122 16.22 -16.28 20.82
N SER A 123 17.39 -16.05 20.23
CA SER A 123 18.60 -15.72 20.98
C SER A 123 18.45 -14.43 21.77
N HIS A 124 19.11 -14.36 22.92
CA HIS A 124 19.12 -13.20 23.83
C HIS A 124 17.75 -12.78 24.38
N VAL A 125 16.71 -13.60 24.24
CA VAL A 125 15.43 -13.35 24.91
C VAL A 125 15.61 -13.45 26.42
N SER A 126 14.99 -12.54 27.18
CA SER A 126 14.92 -12.60 28.65
C SER A 126 13.48 -12.79 29.11
N ILE A 127 13.20 -13.91 29.78
CA ILE A 127 11.90 -14.20 30.40
C ILE A 127 12.12 -14.21 31.91
N VAL A 128 11.51 -13.25 32.59
CA VAL A 128 11.79 -12.98 34.01
C VAL A 128 10.49 -13.09 34.80
N GLY A 129 10.15 -14.31 35.23
CA GLY A 129 8.94 -14.64 36.00
C GLY A 129 9.11 -14.48 37.51
N PHE A 130 9.80 -13.42 37.92
CA PHE A 130 9.89 -12.93 39.30
C PHE A 130 10.35 -11.47 39.29
N ASN A 131 10.15 -10.75 40.39
CA ASN A 131 10.62 -9.38 40.58
C ASN A 131 11.11 -9.13 42.01
N HIS A 132 11.87 -8.05 42.23
CA HIS A 132 12.15 -7.57 43.58
C HIS A 132 10.97 -6.73 44.08
N GLY A 133 10.61 -6.84 45.35
CA GLY A 133 9.73 -5.86 45.98
C GLY A 133 10.41 -4.50 46.02
N PHE A 134 9.68 -3.45 45.64
CA PHE A 134 10.19 -2.07 45.63
C PHE A 134 9.16 -1.04 46.11
N ASP A 135 7.93 -1.45 46.41
CA ASP A 135 6.82 -0.54 46.68
C ASP A 135 6.94 0.20 48.03
N ASP A 136 7.63 -0.37 49.03
CA ASP A 136 7.88 0.31 50.31
C ASP A 136 9.18 1.14 50.23
N PRO A 137 9.11 2.49 50.12
CA PRO A 137 10.31 3.33 50.04
C PRO A 137 11.09 3.42 51.36
N SER A 138 10.54 2.92 52.46
CA SER A 138 11.20 2.93 53.78
C SER A 138 12.11 1.72 54.01
N VAL A 139 11.98 0.68 53.17
CA VAL A 139 12.77 -0.55 53.24
C VAL A 139 13.70 -0.64 52.04
N PRO A 140 15.02 -0.84 52.20
CA PRO A 140 15.92 -1.04 51.06
C PRO A 140 15.48 -2.21 50.16
N ILE A 141 15.49 -2.03 48.84
CA ILE A 141 15.03 -3.04 47.85
C ILE A 141 15.62 -4.44 48.12
N HIS A 142 16.91 -4.53 48.44
CA HIS A 142 17.59 -5.82 48.70
C HIS A 142 17.07 -6.60 49.93
N THR A 143 16.29 -5.95 50.80
CA THR A 143 15.65 -6.56 51.97
C THR A 143 14.14 -6.73 51.81
N GLN A 144 13.56 -6.21 50.74
CA GLN A 144 12.15 -6.40 50.42
C GLN A 144 11.93 -7.80 49.85
N ALA A 145 10.74 -8.36 50.10
CA ALA A 145 10.36 -9.68 49.61
C ALA A 145 10.34 -9.70 48.07
N HIS A 146 10.73 -10.82 47.48
CA HIS A 146 10.59 -11.02 46.04
C HIS A 146 9.12 -11.35 45.70
N GLU A 147 8.68 -10.89 44.53
CA GLU A 147 7.39 -11.25 43.95
C GLU A 147 7.60 -12.27 42.82
N SER A 148 6.64 -13.17 42.63
CA SER A 148 6.69 -14.18 41.57
C SER A 148 5.27 -14.56 41.17
N LEU A 149 4.65 -13.73 40.33
CA LEU A 149 3.34 -14.00 39.74
C LEU A 149 3.43 -15.16 38.73
N GLY A 150 4.57 -15.25 38.04
CA GLY A 150 4.87 -16.20 36.98
C GLY A 150 4.43 -15.71 35.60
N ILE A 151 4.90 -16.41 34.57
CA ILE A 151 4.61 -16.12 33.17
C ILE A 151 4.00 -17.35 32.50
N THR A 152 2.92 -17.17 31.76
CA THR A 152 2.30 -18.20 30.93
C THR A 152 2.42 -17.83 29.46
N ILE A 153 2.92 -18.74 28.64
CA ILE A 153 3.05 -18.59 27.19
C ILE A 153 2.25 -19.73 26.53
N GLY A 154 1.25 -19.38 25.73
CA GLY A 154 0.42 -20.34 25.01
C GLY A 154 1.15 -21.01 23.83
N ASP A 155 0.43 -21.87 23.12
CA ASP A 155 0.98 -22.64 22.01
C ASP A 155 1.37 -21.77 20.81
N ASP A 156 2.34 -22.22 20.01
CA ASP A 156 2.75 -21.61 18.74
C ASP A 156 3.14 -20.12 18.83
N VAL A 157 3.73 -19.72 19.97
CA VAL A 157 4.23 -18.35 20.18
C VAL A 157 5.66 -18.21 19.64
N TRP A 158 5.93 -17.09 18.97
CA TRP A 158 7.30 -16.70 18.59
C TRP A 158 7.75 -15.46 19.36
N ILE A 159 8.85 -15.60 20.11
CA ILE A 159 9.50 -14.51 20.83
C ILE A 159 10.79 -14.13 20.08
N GLY A 160 10.78 -12.95 19.47
CA GLY A 160 11.88 -12.41 18.67
C GLY A 160 13.13 -12.08 19.50
N ALA A 161 14.28 -12.05 18.83
CA ALA A 161 15.57 -11.88 19.50
C ALA A 161 15.64 -10.59 20.35
N ASN A 162 16.33 -10.66 21.48
CA ASN A 162 16.47 -9.56 22.45
C ASN A 162 15.15 -9.04 23.07
N ALA A 163 14.03 -9.74 22.92
CA ALA A 163 12.79 -9.36 23.61
C ALA A 163 12.86 -9.70 25.11
N VAL A 164 12.11 -8.94 25.92
CA VAL A 164 11.97 -9.14 27.36
C VAL A 164 10.51 -9.39 27.70
N VAL A 165 10.22 -10.43 28.47
CA VAL A 165 8.88 -10.72 29.03
C VAL A 165 8.96 -10.65 30.55
N LEU A 166 8.15 -9.77 31.14
CA LEU A 166 8.17 -9.47 32.58
C LEU A 166 7.16 -10.32 33.36
N ASP A 167 7.38 -10.41 34.67
CA ASP A 167 6.57 -11.20 35.60
C ASP A 167 5.08 -10.83 35.55
N GLY A 168 4.22 -11.84 35.70
CA GLY A 168 2.76 -11.68 35.70
C GLY A 168 2.10 -11.67 34.32
N VAL A 169 2.85 -11.76 33.22
CA VAL A 169 2.31 -11.70 31.86
C VAL A 169 1.78 -13.07 31.38
N ALA A 170 0.59 -13.06 30.79
CA ALA A 170 0.08 -14.12 29.93
C ALA A 170 0.20 -13.76 28.44
N VAL A 171 0.89 -14.62 27.66
CA VAL A 171 1.01 -14.50 26.21
C VAL A 171 0.10 -15.52 25.53
N GLY A 172 -0.91 -15.06 24.80
CA GLY A 172 -1.89 -15.91 24.12
C GLY A 172 -1.30 -16.72 22.96
N ALA A 173 -1.94 -17.85 22.67
CA ALA A 173 -1.50 -18.76 21.62
C ALA A 173 -1.38 -18.08 20.24
N GLY A 174 -0.35 -18.44 19.47
CA GLY A 174 -0.07 -17.93 18.14
C GLY A 174 0.47 -16.49 18.09
N ALA A 175 0.73 -15.87 19.24
CA ALA A 175 1.24 -14.50 19.30
C ALA A 175 2.70 -14.39 18.80
N VAL A 176 3.07 -13.20 18.32
CA VAL A 176 4.42 -12.85 17.91
C VAL A 176 4.91 -11.64 18.70
N ILE A 177 6.00 -11.82 19.43
CA ILE A 177 6.70 -10.73 20.10
C ILE A 177 7.84 -10.27 19.19
N ALA A 178 7.77 -9.04 18.69
CA ALA A 178 8.81 -8.50 17.82
C ALA A 178 10.16 -8.41 18.55
N ALA A 179 11.25 -8.48 17.78
CA ALA A 179 12.60 -8.35 18.32
C ALA A 179 12.77 -7.04 19.11
N GLY A 180 13.48 -7.11 20.24
CA GLY A 180 13.75 -5.97 21.12
C GLY A 180 12.54 -5.43 21.90
N ALA A 181 11.38 -6.07 21.85
CA ALA A 181 10.20 -5.60 22.58
C ALA A 181 10.28 -5.87 24.09
N VAL A 182 9.65 -5.02 24.91
CA VAL A 182 9.48 -5.24 26.36
C VAL A 182 8.00 -5.45 26.67
N VAL A 183 7.63 -6.71 26.94
CA VAL A 183 6.26 -7.13 27.24
C VAL A 183 6.00 -7.05 28.74
N SER A 184 5.19 -6.07 29.13
CA SER A 184 4.85 -5.77 30.53
C SER A 184 3.36 -5.93 30.85
N LYS A 185 2.58 -6.44 29.89
CA LYS A 185 1.12 -6.66 29.98
C LYS A 185 0.75 -7.88 29.13
N ASP A 186 -0.39 -8.48 29.43
CA ASP A 186 -0.92 -9.62 28.69
C ASP A 186 -1.02 -9.34 27.18
N VAL A 187 -0.73 -10.38 26.40
CA VAL A 187 -0.76 -10.34 24.94
C VAL A 187 -1.89 -11.25 24.46
N PRO A 188 -2.88 -10.71 23.71
CA PRO A 188 -3.97 -11.53 23.19
C PRO A 188 -3.49 -12.63 22.23
N PRO A 189 -4.25 -13.73 22.06
CA PRO A 189 -3.97 -14.73 21.03
C PRO A 189 -3.84 -14.11 19.63
N LEU A 190 -2.94 -14.67 18.81
CA LEU A 190 -2.61 -14.21 17.45
C LEU A 190 -2.08 -12.77 17.35
N ALA A 191 -1.92 -12.03 18.45
CA ALA A 191 -1.42 -10.67 18.40
C ALA A 191 0.06 -10.63 18.00
N ILE A 192 0.42 -9.67 17.16
CA ILE A 192 1.81 -9.26 16.91
C ILE A 192 2.03 -7.98 17.71
N VAL A 193 2.94 -8.01 18.68
CA VAL A 193 3.27 -6.85 19.53
C VAL A 193 4.73 -6.45 19.36
N GLY A 194 5.03 -5.16 19.52
CA GLY A 194 6.40 -4.65 19.44
C GLY A 194 6.59 -3.32 20.17
N GLY A 195 7.84 -2.95 20.41
CA GLY A 195 8.22 -1.69 21.07
C GLY A 195 8.53 -1.81 22.57
N VAL A 196 8.90 -0.68 23.18
CA VAL A 196 9.27 -0.56 24.60
C VAL A 196 8.50 0.61 25.22
N PRO A 197 7.44 0.35 26.00
CA PRO A 197 6.78 -0.96 26.22
C PRO A 197 6.05 -1.48 24.97
N ALA A 198 5.84 -2.79 24.90
CA ALA A 198 5.19 -3.44 23.77
C ALA A 198 3.75 -2.95 23.58
N ARG A 199 3.36 -2.78 22.31
CA ARG A 199 2.00 -2.40 21.87
C ARG A 199 1.56 -3.32 20.73
N LEU A 200 0.25 -3.54 20.61
CA LEU A 200 -0.34 -4.26 19.49
C LEU A 200 0.03 -3.55 18.17
N VAL A 201 0.64 -4.30 17.26
CA VAL A 201 0.96 -3.87 15.89
C VAL A 201 -0.19 -4.28 14.97
N ARG A 202 -0.57 -5.56 15.00
CA ARG A 202 -1.70 -6.15 14.26
C ARG A 202 -1.95 -7.58 14.75
N TYR A 203 -2.96 -8.25 14.21
CA TYR A 203 -3.13 -9.70 14.38
C TYR A 203 -2.50 -10.50 13.23
N ARG A 204 -2.00 -11.70 13.55
CA ARG A 204 -1.51 -12.68 12.59
C ARG A 204 -2.65 -13.12 11.66
N GLY A 205 -2.40 -13.24 10.36
CA GLY A 205 -3.43 -13.54 9.36
C GLY A 205 -4.28 -12.34 8.91
N GLN A 206 -4.24 -11.22 9.62
CA GLN A 206 -4.85 -9.96 9.20
C GLN A 206 -3.74 -9.03 8.70
N SER A 207 -3.63 -8.89 7.39
CA SER A 207 -2.76 -7.88 6.79
C SER A 207 -3.62 -6.85 6.09
N ALA A 208 -3.29 -5.57 6.28
CA ALA A 208 -4.03 -4.48 5.64
C ALA A 208 -4.04 -4.59 4.10
N LYS A 209 -3.11 -5.36 3.51
CA LYS A 209 -3.11 -5.74 2.10
C LYS A 209 -4.18 -6.78 1.78
N GLY A 210 -4.23 -7.88 2.54
CA GLY A 210 -5.22 -8.94 2.35
C GLY A 210 -6.67 -8.48 2.59
N ASP A 211 -6.89 -7.58 3.55
CA ASP A 211 -8.21 -6.99 3.78
C ASP A 211 -8.65 -6.13 2.59
N ALA A 212 -7.73 -5.34 2.03
CA ALA A 212 -7.98 -4.54 0.82
C ALA A 212 -8.24 -5.44 -0.40
N GLU A 213 -7.44 -6.48 -0.64
CA GLU A 213 -7.66 -7.46 -1.72
C GLU A 213 -9.04 -8.12 -1.61
N ALA A 214 -9.46 -8.49 -0.39
CA ALA A 214 -10.76 -9.09 -0.16
C ALA A 214 -11.92 -8.09 -0.41
N SER A 215 -11.75 -6.81 -0.02
CA SER A 215 -12.74 -5.75 -0.29
C SER A 215 -12.85 -5.47 -1.80
N LEU A 216 -11.72 -5.37 -2.50
CA LEU A 216 -11.68 -5.24 -3.97
C LEU A 216 -12.40 -6.39 -4.65
N ALA A 217 -12.13 -7.64 -4.24
CA ALA A 217 -12.75 -8.82 -4.85
C ALA A 217 -14.28 -8.80 -4.66
N ARG A 218 -14.77 -8.45 -3.46
CA ARG A 218 -16.21 -8.34 -3.18
C ARG A 218 -16.87 -7.23 -3.99
N LEU A 219 -16.32 -6.02 -3.95
CA LEU A 219 -16.85 -4.88 -4.72
C LEU A 219 -16.82 -5.16 -6.22
N GLY A 220 -15.72 -5.71 -6.74
CA GLY A 220 -15.56 -6.06 -8.15
C GLY A 220 -16.57 -7.11 -8.61
N ALA A 221 -16.86 -8.13 -7.77
CA ALA A 221 -17.88 -9.13 -8.07
C ALA A 221 -19.29 -8.52 -8.14
N VAL A 222 -19.66 -7.70 -7.15
CA VAL A 222 -20.98 -7.07 -7.12
C VAL A 222 -21.15 -6.06 -8.26
N ALA A 223 -20.16 -5.20 -8.48
CA ALA A 223 -20.19 -4.22 -9.58
C ALA A 223 -20.19 -4.91 -10.95
N GLY A 224 -19.40 -5.98 -11.11
CA GLY A 224 -19.36 -6.79 -12.33
C GLY A 224 -20.70 -7.47 -12.66
N GLN A 225 -21.48 -7.82 -11.64
CA GLN A 225 -22.83 -8.36 -11.83
C GLN A 225 -23.87 -7.28 -12.12
N GLN A 226 -23.76 -6.11 -11.49
CA GLN A 226 -24.81 -5.09 -11.45
C GLN A 226 -24.68 -4.00 -12.53
N TRP A 227 -23.50 -3.81 -13.14
CA TRP A 227 -23.31 -2.74 -14.13
C TRP A 227 -24.34 -2.75 -15.28
N PRO A 228 -24.81 -3.89 -15.85
CA PRO A 228 -25.78 -3.85 -16.95
C PRO A 228 -27.11 -3.21 -16.51
N GLU A 229 -27.61 -3.58 -15.33
CA GLU A 229 -28.84 -3.02 -14.77
C GLU A 229 -28.66 -1.53 -14.44
N ILE A 230 -27.50 -1.15 -13.89
CA ILE A 230 -27.18 0.26 -13.60
C ILE A 230 -27.25 1.09 -14.89
N LEU A 231 -26.65 0.62 -15.99
CA LEU A 231 -26.72 1.33 -17.27
C LEU A 231 -28.15 1.40 -17.79
N ALA A 232 -28.92 0.31 -17.72
CA ALA A 232 -30.30 0.27 -18.19
C ALA A 232 -31.20 1.30 -17.48
N ARG A 233 -31.00 1.54 -16.17
CA ARG A 233 -31.75 2.52 -15.39
C ARG A 233 -31.57 3.97 -15.86
N HIS A 234 -30.44 4.27 -16.47
CA HIS A 234 -30.14 5.60 -17.00
C HIS A 234 -30.54 5.76 -18.47
N ARG A 235 -31.08 4.71 -19.11
CA ARG A 235 -31.49 4.75 -20.52
C ARG A 235 -32.93 5.27 -20.63
N GLN A 236 -33.13 6.33 -21.41
CA GLN A 236 -34.44 6.92 -21.72
C GLN A 236 -34.51 7.19 -23.22
N ASP A 237 -35.51 6.64 -23.92
CA ASP A 237 -35.75 6.84 -25.36
C ASP A 237 -34.49 6.68 -26.25
N GLY A 238 -33.64 5.70 -25.91
CA GLY A 238 -32.42 5.41 -26.66
C GLY A 238 -31.20 6.29 -26.32
N THR A 239 -31.34 7.29 -25.44
CA THR A 239 -30.24 8.10 -24.91
C THR A 239 -29.96 7.80 -23.43
N TYR A 240 -28.88 8.35 -22.89
CA TYR A 240 -28.55 8.27 -21.47
C TYR A 240 -28.83 9.60 -20.75
N VAL A 241 -29.59 9.51 -19.66
CA VAL A 241 -29.91 10.62 -18.77
C VAL A 241 -29.42 10.27 -17.37
N SER A 242 -28.51 11.10 -16.84
CA SER A 242 -27.95 10.92 -15.51
C SER A 242 -27.81 12.26 -14.79
N ILE A 243 -27.61 12.18 -13.48
CA ILE A 243 -27.38 13.33 -12.62
C ILE A 243 -25.90 13.75 -12.73
N GLU A 244 -25.66 15.01 -13.06
CA GLU A 244 -24.32 15.58 -13.11
C GLU A 244 -23.85 16.05 -11.72
N ALA A 245 -22.60 16.50 -11.60
CA ALA A 245 -22.00 16.95 -10.34
C ALA A 245 -22.79 18.07 -9.61
N ASP A 246 -23.60 18.84 -10.34
CA ASP A 246 -24.47 19.88 -9.78
C ASP A 246 -25.83 19.38 -9.29
N GLY A 247 -26.07 18.06 -9.36
CA GLY A 247 -27.29 17.41 -8.89
C GLY A 247 -28.46 17.44 -9.88
N GLN A 248 -28.29 17.99 -11.08
CA GLN A 248 -29.36 18.03 -12.08
C GLN A 248 -29.25 16.90 -13.10
N ALA A 249 -30.40 16.30 -13.45
CA ALA A 249 -30.49 15.26 -14.47
C ALA A 249 -30.55 15.89 -15.87
N ARG A 250 -29.66 15.46 -16.78
CA ARG A 250 -29.58 15.99 -18.16
C ARG A 250 -29.28 14.89 -19.17
N ALA A 251 -29.63 15.12 -20.43
CA ALA A 251 -29.05 14.38 -21.55
C ALA A 251 -27.72 15.05 -21.93
N SER A 252 -26.66 14.24 -22.09
CA SER A 252 -25.34 14.71 -22.51
C SER A 252 -24.60 13.57 -23.22
N ALA A 253 -23.71 13.91 -24.16
CA ALA A 253 -22.80 12.94 -24.74
C ALA A 253 -21.97 12.22 -23.67
N ARG A 254 -21.62 12.93 -22.59
CA ARG A 254 -20.87 12.37 -21.45
C ARG A 254 -21.53 11.13 -20.87
N HIS A 255 -22.84 11.14 -20.64
CA HIS A 255 -23.53 10.01 -20.00
C HIS A 255 -23.43 8.73 -20.84
N ARG A 256 -23.47 8.85 -22.16
CA ARG A 256 -23.24 7.74 -23.08
C ARG A 256 -21.79 7.25 -23.02
N ASN A 257 -20.84 8.18 -22.97
CA ASN A 257 -19.42 7.86 -22.89
C ASN A 257 -19.08 7.18 -21.56
N ASP A 258 -19.58 7.68 -20.42
CA ASP A 258 -19.45 7.05 -19.11
C ASP A 258 -20.03 5.63 -19.12
N ALA A 259 -21.19 5.41 -19.78
CA ALA A 259 -21.77 4.08 -19.94
C ALA A 259 -20.89 3.12 -20.77
N ILE A 260 -20.30 3.61 -21.86
CA ILE A 260 -19.33 2.86 -22.67
C ILE A 260 -18.10 2.52 -21.84
N GLU A 261 -17.56 3.47 -21.07
CA GLU A 261 -16.37 3.28 -20.23
C GLU A 261 -16.61 2.31 -19.08
N ILE A 262 -17.78 2.37 -18.41
CA ILE A 262 -18.16 1.42 -17.36
C ILE A 262 -18.19 -0.01 -17.92
N ALA A 263 -18.89 -0.23 -19.03
CA ALA A 263 -18.98 -1.55 -19.64
C ALA A 263 -17.61 -2.06 -20.11
N ALA A 264 -16.82 -1.19 -20.76
CA ALA A 264 -15.49 -1.53 -21.24
C ALA A 264 -14.52 -1.85 -20.11
N GLY A 265 -14.71 -1.24 -18.93
CA GLY A 265 -13.93 -1.54 -17.74
C GLY A 265 -14.16 -2.95 -17.19
N PHE A 266 -15.32 -3.55 -17.48
CA PHE A 266 -15.61 -4.98 -17.25
C PHE A 266 -15.38 -5.85 -18.49
N GLY A 267 -14.77 -5.32 -19.55
CA GLY A 267 -14.47 -6.06 -20.79
C GLY A 267 -15.68 -6.28 -21.70
N ALA A 268 -16.71 -5.43 -21.62
CA ALA A 268 -17.95 -5.54 -22.39
C ALA A 268 -18.31 -4.22 -23.10
N LEU A 269 -19.43 -4.22 -23.83
CA LEU A 269 -20.10 -3.03 -24.33
C LEU A 269 -21.50 -2.94 -23.71
N PRO A 270 -22.13 -1.74 -23.65
CA PRO A 270 -23.50 -1.60 -23.18
C PRO A 270 -24.48 -2.50 -23.97
N GLU A 271 -25.44 -3.09 -23.27
CA GLU A 271 -26.39 -4.02 -23.88
C GLU A 271 -27.24 -3.34 -24.98
N GLY A 272 -27.31 -3.99 -26.15
CA GLY A 272 -28.05 -3.47 -27.30
C GLY A 272 -27.45 -2.21 -27.93
N LEU A 273 -26.18 -1.90 -27.66
CA LEU A 273 -25.44 -0.84 -28.35
C LEU A 273 -25.00 -1.31 -29.74
N ASP A 274 -25.41 -0.59 -30.79
CA ASP A 274 -24.83 -0.72 -32.12
C ASP A 274 -23.50 0.05 -32.15
N ALA A 275 -22.39 -0.68 -32.11
CA ALA A 275 -21.05 -0.09 -32.06
C ALA A 275 -20.73 0.76 -33.29
N ALA A 276 -21.14 0.31 -34.49
CA ALA A 276 -20.85 1.01 -35.73
C ALA A 276 -21.66 2.31 -35.84
N ALA A 277 -22.95 2.25 -35.52
CA ALA A 277 -23.80 3.45 -35.52
C ALA A 277 -23.37 4.44 -34.44
N THR A 278 -23.09 3.97 -33.23
CA THR A 278 -22.65 4.83 -32.12
C THR A 278 -21.30 5.49 -32.43
N LEU A 279 -20.36 4.74 -33.00
CA LEU A 279 -19.08 5.29 -33.46
C LEU A 279 -19.29 6.39 -34.50
N ALA A 280 -20.17 6.16 -35.48
CA ALA A 280 -20.47 7.16 -36.51
C ALA A 280 -21.09 8.45 -35.92
N GLU A 281 -21.96 8.33 -34.93
CA GLU A 281 -22.55 9.47 -34.21
C GLU A 281 -21.51 10.26 -33.42
N LEU A 282 -20.66 9.58 -32.63
CA LEU A 282 -19.59 10.23 -31.87
C LEU A 282 -18.59 10.93 -32.79
N GLN A 283 -18.23 10.30 -33.91
CA GLN A 283 -17.37 10.93 -34.91
C GLN A 283 -18.03 12.10 -35.63
N ALA A 284 -19.37 12.11 -35.76
CA ALA A 284 -20.10 13.21 -36.38
C ALA A 284 -20.16 14.46 -35.48
N MET A 285 -19.87 14.33 -34.18
CA MET A 285 -19.71 15.47 -33.28
C MET A 285 -18.43 16.27 -33.56
N GLN A 286 -17.45 15.71 -34.26
CA GLN A 286 -16.17 16.37 -34.49
C GLN A 286 -16.31 17.50 -35.51
N ASP A 287 -15.94 18.72 -35.12
CA ASP A 287 -15.88 19.86 -36.01
C ASP A 287 -14.70 19.71 -37.00
N PRO A 288 -14.92 19.72 -38.33
CA PRO A 288 -13.84 19.48 -39.30
C PRO A 288 -12.76 20.57 -39.35
N GLN A 289 -13.06 21.79 -38.89
CA GLN A 289 -12.13 22.91 -38.98
C GLN A 289 -11.16 22.95 -37.79
N THR A 290 -11.69 22.81 -36.59
CA THR A 290 -10.92 22.85 -35.33
C THR A 290 -10.49 21.46 -34.87
N GLY A 291 -11.22 20.42 -35.27
CA GLY A 291 -11.09 19.04 -34.81
C GLY A 291 -11.55 18.82 -33.37
N LEU A 292 -12.16 19.82 -32.72
CA LEU A 292 -12.77 19.71 -31.38
C LEU A 292 -14.16 19.07 -31.45
N PHE A 293 -14.75 18.73 -30.30
CA PHE A 293 -16.00 17.98 -30.19
C PHE A 293 -17.11 18.80 -29.47
N PRO A 294 -17.76 19.77 -30.14
CA PRO A 294 -18.88 20.50 -29.56
C PRO A 294 -20.01 19.56 -29.10
N ASP A 295 -20.64 19.87 -27.97
CA ASP A 295 -21.76 19.09 -27.47
C ASP A 295 -23.07 19.49 -28.20
N PRO A 296 -23.81 18.52 -28.78
CA PRO A 296 -25.03 18.80 -29.52
C PRO A 296 -26.18 19.34 -28.65
N HIS A 297 -26.13 19.10 -27.34
CA HIS A 297 -27.16 19.54 -26.38
C HIS A 297 -26.86 20.91 -25.78
N ARG A 298 -25.63 21.41 -25.89
CA ARG A 298 -25.21 22.71 -25.35
C ARG A 298 -24.41 23.50 -26.40
N PRO A 299 -25.07 24.31 -27.24
CA PRO A 299 -24.39 25.08 -28.26
C PRO A 299 -23.44 26.12 -27.66
N ILE A 300 -22.34 26.37 -28.36
CA ILE A 300 -21.33 27.37 -28.01
C ILE A 300 -21.96 28.77 -28.04
N ALA A 301 -21.60 29.63 -27.08
CA ALA A 301 -22.15 30.97 -27.01
C ALA A 301 -21.75 31.81 -28.23
N ALA A 302 -22.65 32.70 -28.67
CA ALA A 302 -22.40 33.56 -29.82
C ALA A 302 -21.13 34.42 -29.60
N GLY A 303 -20.18 34.35 -30.54
CA GLY A 303 -18.91 35.09 -30.49
C GLY A 303 -17.81 34.44 -29.65
N GLN A 304 -18.08 33.31 -28.98
CA GLN A 304 -17.06 32.52 -28.28
C GLN A 304 -16.32 31.61 -29.27
N ALA A 305 -14.99 31.56 -29.22
CA ALA A 305 -14.24 30.59 -30.01
C ALA A 305 -14.42 29.18 -29.44
N MET A 306 -14.47 28.16 -30.30
CA MET A 306 -14.71 26.78 -29.86
C MET A 306 -13.64 26.27 -28.88
N ARG A 307 -12.39 26.70 -29.03
CA ARG A 307 -11.31 26.36 -28.10
C ARG A 307 -11.47 26.98 -26.70
N ASP A 308 -12.32 28.00 -26.57
CA ASP A 308 -12.63 28.64 -25.28
C ASP A 308 -13.87 28.03 -24.64
N ASP A 309 -14.54 27.08 -25.32
CA ASP A 309 -15.65 26.31 -24.75
C ASP A 309 -15.11 25.09 -23.99
N GLY A 310 -15.27 25.11 -22.67
CA GLY A 310 -14.74 24.07 -21.79
C GLY A 310 -15.37 22.69 -22.04
N LEU A 311 -16.59 22.62 -22.57
CA LEU A 311 -17.24 21.34 -22.87
C LEU A 311 -16.72 20.75 -24.18
N ALA A 312 -16.51 21.57 -25.21
CA ALA A 312 -15.87 21.17 -26.46
C ALA A 312 -14.43 20.66 -26.23
N LEU A 313 -13.68 21.32 -25.34
CA LEU A 313 -12.36 20.84 -24.90
C LEU A 313 -12.47 19.53 -24.12
N TYR A 314 -13.38 19.43 -23.14
CA TYR A 314 -13.56 18.22 -22.34
C TYR A 314 -13.95 17.00 -23.21
N ASN A 315 -14.77 17.24 -24.24
CA ASN A 315 -15.22 16.19 -25.14
C ASN A 315 -14.10 15.64 -26.03
N VAL A 316 -12.97 16.34 -26.21
CA VAL A 316 -11.76 15.73 -26.78
C VAL A 316 -11.42 14.45 -26.02
N LEU A 317 -11.49 14.48 -24.68
CA LEU A 317 -11.23 13.32 -23.84
C LEU A 317 -12.42 12.36 -23.85
N SER A 318 -13.61 12.84 -23.46
CA SER A 318 -14.76 11.96 -23.24
C SER A 318 -15.23 11.27 -24.53
N VAL A 319 -15.39 12.03 -25.63
CA VAL A 319 -15.81 11.48 -26.92
C VAL A 319 -14.65 10.76 -27.60
N GLY A 320 -13.45 11.35 -27.57
CA GLY A 320 -12.27 10.74 -28.19
C GLY A 320 -11.94 9.37 -27.61
N TYR A 321 -11.99 9.20 -26.28
CA TYR A 321 -11.75 7.90 -25.67
C TYR A 321 -12.90 6.92 -25.88
N ALA A 322 -14.17 7.36 -25.88
CA ALA A 322 -15.28 6.49 -26.24
C ALA A 322 -15.15 5.97 -27.68
N ILE A 323 -14.68 6.81 -28.62
CA ILE A 323 -14.34 6.40 -29.99
C ILE A 323 -13.26 5.31 -29.98
N GLU A 324 -12.17 5.46 -29.23
CA GLU A 324 -11.13 4.42 -29.14
C GLU A 324 -11.64 3.12 -28.52
N VAL A 325 -12.46 3.20 -27.47
CA VAL A 325 -13.07 2.04 -26.82
C VAL A 325 -13.94 1.24 -27.81
N LEU A 326 -14.64 1.92 -28.71
CA LEU A 326 -15.41 1.32 -29.79
C LEU A 326 -14.54 0.83 -30.98
N GLY A 327 -13.22 0.93 -30.89
CA GLY A 327 -12.28 0.51 -31.92
C GLY A 327 -12.12 1.50 -33.08
N GLY A 328 -12.56 2.74 -32.90
CA GLY A 328 -12.45 3.81 -33.88
C GLY A 328 -11.30 4.78 -33.62
N GLN A 329 -11.27 5.84 -34.42
CA GLN A 329 -10.38 6.99 -34.29
C GLN A 329 -11.14 8.29 -34.63
N PRO A 330 -10.66 9.47 -34.20
CA PRO A 330 -11.21 10.74 -34.70
C PRO A 330 -11.18 10.81 -36.23
N LYS A 331 -12.09 11.58 -36.85
CA LYS A 331 -12.16 11.75 -38.31
C LYS A 331 -11.15 12.76 -38.84
N HIS A 332 -10.86 13.78 -38.04
CA HIS A 332 -10.00 14.89 -38.40
C HIS A 332 -8.90 15.09 -37.34
N PRO A 333 -7.72 15.61 -37.72
CA PRO A 333 -6.74 16.10 -36.76
C PRO A 333 -7.37 17.18 -35.87
N VAL A 334 -6.99 17.20 -34.59
CA VAL A 334 -7.37 18.26 -33.67
C VAL A 334 -6.51 19.50 -33.95
N ALA A 335 -6.85 20.20 -35.04
CA ALA A 335 -6.10 21.35 -35.54
C ALA A 335 -6.00 22.50 -34.53
N ALA A 336 -6.97 22.62 -33.61
CA ALA A 336 -6.99 23.65 -32.57
C ALA A 336 -5.76 23.66 -31.65
N VAL A 337 -5.01 22.55 -31.57
CA VAL A 337 -3.82 22.42 -30.70
C VAL A 337 -2.51 22.31 -31.47
N GLU A 338 -2.56 22.18 -32.80
CA GLU A 338 -1.38 22.15 -33.69
C GLU A 338 -0.90 23.58 -33.99
N LEU A 339 -0.61 24.32 -32.92
CA LEU A 339 -0.21 25.72 -32.97
C LEU A 339 1.31 25.87 -33.05
N GLY A 340 1.76 27.01 -33.59
CA GLY A 340 3.15 27.40 -33.51
C GLY A 340 3.58 27.64 -32.05
N ALA A 341 4.88 27.51 -31.77
CA ALA A 341 5.37 27.62 -30.40
C ALA A 341 4.95 28.92 -29.67
N PRO A 342 5.01 30.13 -30.28
CA PRO A 342 4.54 31.35 -29.63
C PRO A 342 3.05 31.31 -29.28
N GLU A 343 2.21 30.89 -30.21
CA GLU A 343 0.74 30.87 -30.03
C GLU A 343 0.30 29.87 -28.95
N LEU A 344 0.96 28.71 -28.88
CA LEU A 344 0.68 27.74 -27.82
C LEU A 344 1.15 28.25 -26.45
N CYS A 345 2.33 28.86 -26.36
CA CYS A 345 2.80 29.47 -25.12
C CYS A 345 1.87 30.61 -24.66
N ASP A 346 1.46 31.50 -25.58
CA ASP A 346 0.52 32.59 -25.29
C ASP A 346 -0.82 32.06 -24.75
N TRP A 347 -1.31 30.94 -25.32
CA TRP A 347 -2.51 30.29 -24.83
C TRP A 347 -2.31 29.75 -23.40
N LEU A 348 -1.21 29.04 -23.14
CA LEU A 348 -0.91 28.47 -21.83
C LEU A 348 -0.70 29.56 -20.77
N GLU A 349 -0.02 30.66 -21.11
CA GLU A 349 0.20 31.82 -20.22
C GLU A 349 -1.10 32.59 -19.93
N GLY A 350 -2.03 32.62 -20.89
CA GLY A 350 -3.34 33.25 -20.73
C GLY A 350 -4.31 32.49 -19.82
N LEU A 351 -4.01 31.23 -19.45
CA LEU A 351 -4.84 30.47 -18.52
C LEU A 351 -4.76 31.02 -17.10
N SER A 352 -5.86 30.93 -16.35
CA SER A 352 -5.98 31.46 -14.99
C SER A 352 -5.29 30.59 -13.93
N TRP A 353 -3.97 30.43 -14.00
CA TRP A 353 -3.17 29.60 -13.09
C TRP A 353 -3.20 30.02 -11.62
N ARG A 354 -3.44 31.31 -11.33
CA ARG A 354 -3.46 31.82 -9.94
C ARG A 354 -4.81 31.65 -9.26
N GLU A 355 -5.89 31.85 -10.00
CA GLU A 355 -7.25 31.91 -9.44
C GLU A 355 -8.06 30.64 -9.74
N ARG A 356 -7.75 29.95 -10.84
CA ARG A 356 -8.49 28.77 -11.32
C ARG A 356 -7.55 27.72 -11.90
N ALA A 357 -6.54 27.33 -11.12
CA ALA A 357 -5.54 26.33 -11.54
C ALA A 357 -6.17 25.00 -11.97
N TRP A 358 -7.32 24.61 -11.40
CA TRP A 358 -8.09 23.47 -11.89
C TRP A 358 -8.51 23.60 -13.35
N GLY A 359 -9.03 24.78 -13.73
CA GLY A 359 -9.47 25.06 -15.10
C GLY A 359 -8.29 25.11 -16.08
N ALA A 360 -7.16 25.67 -15.65
CA ALA A 360 -5.93 25.67 -16.44
C ALA A 360 -5.42 24.23 -16.67
N GLY A 361 -5.40 23.40 -15.61
CA GLY A 361 -5.06 21.98 -15.73
C GLY A 361 -6.00 21.22 -16.64
N ALA A 362 -7.31 21.48 -16.59
CA ALA A 362 -8.30 20.87 -17.48
C ALA A 362 -8.10 21.26 -18.96
N ALA A 363 -7.70 22.50 -19.25
CA ALA A 363 -7.33 22.91 -20.60
C ALA A 363 -6.08 22.16 -21.08
N VAL A 364 -5.05 22.06 -20.25
CA VAL A 364 -3.83 21.29 -20.58
C VAL A 364 -4.11 19.81 -20.80
N ASP A 365 -5.02 19.22 -20.03
CA ASP A 365 -5.47 17.84 -20.20
C ASP A 365 -6.10 17.61 -21.58
N ALA A 366 -6.97 18.54 -22.01
CA ALA A 366 -7.58 18.53 -23.34
C ALA A 366 -6.53 18.73 -24.45
N ILE A 367 -5.59 19.68 -24.28
CA ILE A 367 -4.50 19.92 -25.23
C ILE A 367 -3.61 18.67 -25.36
N GLY A 368 -3.15 18.10 -24.25
CA GLY A 368 -2.32 16.91 -24.23
C GLY A 368 -3.02 15.70 -24.86
N THR A 369 -4.30 15.50 -24.55
CA THR A 369 -5.12 14.43 -25.14
C THR A 369 -5.35 14.64 -26.65
N ALA A 370 -5.59 15.87 -27.10
CA ALA A 370 -5.68 16.20 -28.52
C ALA A 370 -4.37 15.91 -29.27
N LEU A 371 -3.23 16.31 -28.70
CA LEU A 371 -1.90 16.01 -29.25
C LEU A 371 -1.61 14.51 -29.26
N TYR A 372 -2.13 13.76 -28.28
CA TYR A 372 -2.08 12.29 -28.28
C TYR A 372 -2.82 11.73 -29.50
N PHE A 373 -4.06 12.18 -29.76
CA PHE A 373 -4.82 11.73 -30.92
C PHE A 373 -4.14 12.10 -32.24
N ASN A 374 -3.60 13.31 -32.33
CA ASN A 374 -2.83 13.74 -33.49
C ASN A 374 -1.61 12.86 -33.72
N ALA A 375 -0.79 12.63 -32.69
CA ALA A 375 0.41 11.81 -32.80
C ALA A 375 0.10 10.34 -33.11
N ARG A 376 -1.06 9.83 -32.66
CA ARG A 376 -1.45 8.43 -32.85
C ARG A 376 -2.07 8.16 -34.24
N TYR A 377 -2.92 9.05 -34.71
CA TYR A 377 -3.79 8.80 -35.87
C TYR A 377 -3.52 9.71 -37.08
N PHE A 378 -2.74 10.78 -36.89
CA PHE A 378 -2.52 11.80 -37.90
C PHE A 378 -1.04 12.22 -37.96
N THR A 379 -0.75 13.21 -38.80
CA THR A 379 0.55 13.89 -38.78
C THR A 379 0.50 15.00 -37.75
N SER A 380 1.36 14.93 -36.73
CA SER A 380 1.51 15.96 -35.70
C SER A 380 2.71 16.85 -35.97
N GLY A 381 2.61 18.13 -35.60
CA GLY A 381 3.71 19.09 -35.64
C GLY A 381 4.58 19.01 -34.37
N ARG A 382 5.18 20.15 -34.00
CA ARG A 382 6.05 20.29 -32.81
C ARG A 382 5.33 20.79 -31.55
N ALA A 383 4.00 20.87 -31.59
CA ALA A 383 3.20 21.39 -30.49
C ALA A 383 3.35 20.57 -29.21
N ARG A 384 3.61 19.25 -29.33
CA ARG A 384 3.89 18.36 -28.20
C ARG A 384 5.18 18.76 -27.46
N GLU A 385 6.28 18.96 -28.18
CA GLU A 385 7.54 19.38 -27.59
C GLU A 385 7.45 20.78 -26.99
N THR A 386 6.69 21.68 -27.62
CA THR A 386 6.39 22.99 -27.04
C THR A 386 5.61 22.87 -25.73
N LEU A 387 4.54 22.06 -25.68
CA LEU A 387 3.75 21.86 -24.47
C LEU A 387 4.62 21.35 -23.31
N PHE A 388 5.39 20.28 -23.54
CA PHE A 388 6.25 19.72 -22.49
C PHE A 388 7.39 20.66 -22.10
N GLY A 389 7.96 21.40 -23.05
CA GLY A 389 8.95 22.44 -22.77
C GLY A 389 8.38 23.55 -21.88
N TRP A 390 7.17 24.02 -22.18
CA TRP A 390 6.48 25.01 -21.36
C TRP A 390 6.19 24.47 -19.95
N LEU A 391 5.64 23.25 -19.85
CA LEU A 391 5.33 22.62 -18.58
C LEU A 391 6.57 22.48 -17.68
N ALA A 392 7.69 22.00 -18.21
CA ALA A 392 8.93 21.83 -17.48
C ALA A 392 9.50 23.17 -16.94
N LEU A 393 9.27 24.28 -17.64
CA LEU A 393 9.74 25.61 -17.25
C LEU A 393 8.83 26.31 -16.24
N HIS A 394 7.56 25.93 -16.15
CA HIS A 394 6.53 26.64 -15.36
C HIS A 394 6.04 25.87 -14.13
N GLN A 395 6.66 24.75 -13.78
CA GLN A 395 6.37 24.07 -12.52
C GLN A 395 6.88 24.90 -11.33
N ASP A 396 6.03 25.09 -10.32
CA ASP A 396 6.43 25.68 -9.06
C ASP A 396 7.33 24.71 -8.28
N ARG A 397 8.58 25.11 -8.02
CA ARG A 397 9.56 24.24 -7.36
C ARG A 397 9.28 24.01 -5.87
N GLY A 398 8.49 24.87 -5.23
CA GLY A 398 8.15 24.76 -3.82
C GLY A 398 7.11 23.66 -3.58
N THR A 399 6.10 23.61 -4.44
CA THR A 399 4.96 22.70 -4.36
C THR A 399 5.10 21.48 -5.27
N GLY A 400 5.90 21.55 -6.34
CA GLY A 400 5.93 20.53 -7.39
C GLY A 400 4.68 20.53 -8.27
N LEU A 401 3.85 21.57 -8.22
CA LEU A 401 2.58 21.68 -8.96
C LEU A 401 2.62 22.84 -9.96
N TRP A 402 1.53 23.02 -10.72
CA TRP A 402 1.30 24.22 -11.53
C TRP A 402 0.17 25.05 -10.91
N GLY A 403 0.31 26.37 -10.99
CA GLY A 403 -0.59 27.31 -10.33
C GLY A 403 -0.15 27.67 -8.92
N SER A 404 -0.99 28.43 -8.22
CA SER A 404 -0.67 28.95 -6.88
C SER A 404 -1.79 28.63 -5.89
N PRO A 405 -1.46 28.45 -4.59
CA PRO A 405 -2.49 28.31 -3.56
C PRO A 405 -3.39 29.54 -3.52
N THR A 406 -4.69 29.35 -3.31
CA THR A 406 -5.64 30.45 -3.08
C THR A 406 -5.83 30.71 -1.59
N ALA A 407 -6.29 31.90 -1.22
CA ALA A 407 -6.56 32.23 0.18
C ALA A 407 -7.67 31.36 0.78
N ASP A 408 -8.69 31.03 -0.02
CA ASP A 408 -9.88 30.31 0.43
C ASP A 408 -9.72 28.78 0.37
N GLU A 409 -9.05 28.26 -0.66
CA GLU A 409 -8.98 26.83 -0.95
C GLU A 409 -7.57 26.25 -0.78
N GLY A 410 -6.58 27.07 -0.38
CA GLY A 410 -5.20 26.63 -0.22
C GLY A 410 -4.69 25.90 -1.48
N LEU A 411 -4.23 24.67 -1.31
CA LEU A 411 -3.68 23.85 -2.38
C LEU A 411 -4.72 23.10 -3.24
N LEU A 412 -6.02 23.22 -2.98
CA LEU A 412 -7.04 22.47 -3.70
C LEU A 412 -6.97 22.73 -5.22
N GLN A 413 -6.99 24.00 -5.64
CA GLN A 413 -6.94 24.36 -7.06
C GLN A 413 -5.67 23.81 -7.76
N PRO A 414 -4.44 24.03 -7.24
CA PRO A 414 -3.23 23.43 -7.80
C PRO A 414 -3.24 21.90 -7.83
N VAL A 415 -3.74 21.22 -6.79
CA VAL A 415 -3.75 19.74 -6.72
C VAL A 415 -4.72 19.16 -7.74
N ASN A 416 -5.95 19.68 -7.81
CA ASN A 416 -6.92 19.21 -8.78
C ASN A 416 -6.47 19.56 -10.22
N GLY A 417 -5.81 20.70 -10.42
CA GLY A 417 -5.20 21.08 -11.70
C GLY A 417 -4.03 20.15 -12.09
N PHE A 418 -3.18 19.79 -11.13
CA PHE A 418 -2.05 18.87 -11.33
C PHE A 418 -2.51 17.49 -11.79
N TYR A 419 -3.58 16.94 -11.19
CA TYR A 419 -4.19 15.71 -11.65
C TYR A 419 -4.61 15.78 -13.12
N ARG A 420 -5.40 16.79 -13.50
CA ARG A 420 -5.87 16.96 -14.88
C ARG A 420 -4.71 17.03 -15.86
N LEU A 421 -3.78 17.92 -15.57
CA LEU A 421 -2.60 18.16 -16.39
C LEU A 421 -1.77 16.89 -16.57
N THR A 422 -1.41 16.21 -15.47
CA THR A 422 -0.53 15.04 -15.53
C THR A 422 -1.18 13.84 -16.19
N ARG A 423 -2.51 13.67 -16.03
CA ARG A 423 -3.28 12.65 -16.72
C ARG A 423 -3.18 12.77 -18.24
N GLY A 424 -3.50 13.95 -18.80
CA GLY A 424 -3.48 14.18 -20.26
C GLY A 424 -2.08 14.35 -20.86
N THR A 425 -1.03 14.47 -20.03
CA THR A 425 0.35 14.67 -20.48
C THR A 425 1.27 13.55 -19.97
N TYR A 426 1.87 13.70 -18.80
CA TYR A 426 2.88 12.79 -18.26
C TYR A 426 2.43 11.32 -18.23
N ALA A 427 1.25 11.03 -17.68
CA ALA A 427 0.69 9.68 -17.66
C ALA A 427 0.34 9.17 -19.08
N GLN A 428 -0.26 10.02 -19.92
CA GLN A 428 -0.66 9.69 -21.28
C GLN A 428 0.52 9.31 -22.18
N PHE A 429 1.64 10.02 -22.07
CA PHE A 429 2.84 9.82 -22.89
C PHE A 429 3.90 8.94 -22.23
N GLY A 430 3.71 8.53 -20.97
CA GLY A 430 4.69 7.75 -20.21
C GLY A 430 5.96 8.54 -19.90
N VAL A 431 5.82 9.85 -19.65
CA VAL A 431 6.92 10.77 -19.36
C VAL A 431 7.02 10.97 -17.85
N PRO A 432 8.23 10.87 -17.25
CA PRO A 432 8.40 11.12 -15.81
C PRO A 432 7.98 12.54 -15.43
N VAL A 433 7.24 12.66 -14.32
CA VAL A 433 6.87 13.96 -13.75
C VAL A 433 8.10 14.58 -13.08
N PRO A 434 8.40 15.87 -13.29
CA PRO A 434 9.47 16.57 -12.55
C PRO A 434 9.05 16.84 -11.10
N GLY A 435 10.01 16.91 -10.17
CA GLY A 435 9.75 17.37 -8.80
C GLY A 435 8.80 16.49 -7.96
N VAL A 436 8.73 15.18 -8.23
CA VAL A 436 7.74 14.25 -7.64
C VAL A 436 7.64 14.28 -6.12
N GLU A 437 8.75 14.42 -5.39
CA GLU A 437 8.70 14.43 -3.91
C GLU A 437 7.94 15.64 -3.37
N LYS A 438 8.12 16.81 -3.99
CA LYS A 438 7.36 18.02 -3.64
C LYS A 438 5.90 17.90 -4.02
N ALA A 439 5.60 17.33 -5.19
CA ALA A 439 4.23 17.05 -5.59
C ALA A 439 3.53 16.11 -4.58
N ILE A 440 4.20 15.03 -4.14
CA ILE A 440 3.72 14.12 -3.10
C ILE A 440 3.46 14.88 -1.79
N ASP A 441 4.40 15.70 -1.33
CA ASP A 441 4.23 16.50 -0.12
C ASP A 441 3.00 17.41 -0.19
N SER A 442 2.80 18.09 -1.32
CA SER A 442 1.67 18.99 -1.56
C SER A 442 0.33 18.25 -1.61
N VAL A 443 0.26 17.11 -2.31
CA VAL A 443 -0.96 16.28 -2.39
C VAL A 443 -1.32 15.72 -1.02
N LEU A 444 -0.36 15.19 -0.27
CA LEU A 444 -0.59 14.70 1.09
C LEU A 444 -0.96 15.84 2.05
N HIS A 445 -0.38 17.03 1.90
CA HIS A 445 -0.76 18.20 2.67
C HIS A 445 -2.20 18.60 2.40
N ASN A 446 -2.60 18.72 1.14
CA ASN A 446 -3.97 19.04 0.73
C ASN A 446 -4.96 18.01 1.28
N HIS A 447 -4.69 16.72 1.12
CA HIS A 447 -5.53 15.66 1.67
C HIS A 447 -5.71 15.80 3.19
N ARG A 448 -4.65 16.10 3.95
CA ARG A 448 -4.75 16.35 5.40
C ARG A 448 -5.51 17.63 5.74
N GLN A 449 -5.30 18.72 5.00
CA GLN A 449 -5.97 20.00 5.20
C GLN A 449 -7.49 19.85 5.11
N TYR A 450 -7.97 19.00 4.21
CA TYR A 450 -9.39 18.70 4.04
C TYR A 450 -9.88 17.51 4.90
N GLY A 451 -9.11 17.07 5.90
CA GLY A 451 -9.51 15.99 6.81
C GLY A 451 -9.68 14.63 6.11
N GLY A 452 -8.96 14.39 5.03
CA GLY A 452 -9.12 13.23 4.15
C GLY A 452 -10.35 13.30 3.24
N PHE A 453 -10.95 14.48 3.14
CA PHE A 453 -12.24 14.78 2.52
C PHE A 453 -13.39 14.03 3.24
N ALA A 454 -14.49 14.72 3.55
CA ALA A 454 -15.67 14.11 4.16
C ALA A 454 -16.94 14.89 3.77
N GLY A 455 -18.08 14.19 3.64
CA GLY A 455 -19.35 14.85 3.37
C GLY A 455 -19.39 15.50 1.97
N PRO A 456 -19.97 16.71 1.80
CA PRO A 456 -20.19 17.29 0.47
C PRO A 456 -18.91 17.64 -0.29
N THR A 457 -17.77 17.78 0.40
CA THR A 457 -16.45 17.99 -0.22
C THR A 457 -15.76 16.66 -0.58
N TYR A 458 -16.35 15.52 -0.22
CA TYR A 458 -15.88 14.18 -0.57
C TYR A 458 -16.49 13.73 -1.91
N THR A 459 -15.94 14.30 -2.97
CA THR A 459 -16.33 13.96 -4.34
C THR A 459 -15.38 12.91 -4.92
N ALA A 460 -15.88 12.11 -5.87
CA ALA A 460 -15.04 11.20 -6.66
C ALA A 460 -13.90 11.95 -7.35
N CYS A 461 -14.12 13.23 -7.73
CA CYS A 461 -13.09 14.10 -8.30
C CYS A 461 -11.95 14.34 -7.32
N ASN A 462 -12.24 14.82 -6.10
CA ASN A 462 -11.19 15.13 -5.11
C ASN A 462 -10.36 13.89 -4.73
N LEU A 463 -10.95 12.70 -4.76
CA LEU A 463 -10.24 11.45 -4.54
C LEU A 463 -9.33 11.08 -5.71
N LEU A 464 -9.78 11.24 -6.95
CA LEU A 464 -8.90 11.08 -8.12
C LEU A 464 -7.75 12.08 -8.07
N ASP A 465 -8.06 13.33 -7.71
CA ASP A 465 -7.12 14.43 -7.56
C ASP A 465 -6.06 14.15 -6.48
N THR A 466 -6.30 13.15 -5.62
CA THR A 466 -5.33 12.66 -4.62
C THR A 466 -4.64 11.37 -5.09
N ILE A 467 -5.41 10.34 -5.42
CA ILE A 467 -4.90 8.98 -5.68
C ILE A 467 -4.08 8.92 -6.96
N HIS A 468 -4.52 9.56 -8.05
CA HIS A 468 -3.80 9.51 -9.32
C HIS A 468 -2.42 10.18 -9.24
N PRO A 469 -2.29 11.43 -8.73
CA PRO A 469 -0.99 12.03 -8.46
C PRO A 469 -0.06 11.17 -7.60
N LEU A 470 -0.56 10.59 -6.51
CA LEU A 470 0.25 9.74 -5.64
C LEU A 470 0.71 8.48 -6.37
N TRP A 471 -0.20 7.79 -7.07
CA TRP A 471 0.12 6.60 -7.86
C TRP A 471 1.18 6.90 -8.91
N LEU A 472 1.01 7.97 -9.70
CA LEU A 472 1.93 8.34 -10.77
C LEU A 472 3.32 8.70 -10.22
N CYS A 473 3.38 9.59 -9.22
CA CYS A 473 4.65 10.03 -8.64
C CYS A 473 5.42 8.90 -7.92
N LEU A 474 4.71 7.98 -7.24
CA LEU A 474 5.32 6.85 -6.53
C LEU A 474 5.86 5.74 -7.46
N GLN A 475 5.66 5.84 -8.77
CA GLN A 475 6.41 5.03 -9.73
C GLN A 475 7.87 5.48 -9.85
N GLN A 476 8.19 6.70 -9.41
CA GLN A 476 9.52 7.31 -9.55
C GLN A 476 10.30 7.41 -8.22
N THR A 477 9.65 7.24 -7.07
CA THR A 477 10.25 7.40 -5.73
C THR A 477 9.48 6.62 -4.66
N ASP A 478 10.12 6.34 -3.51
CA ASP A 478 9.49 5.77 -2.32
C ASP A 478 9.12 6.83 -1.26
N HIS A 479 9.34 8.12 -1.56
CA HIS A 479 9.07 9.23 -0.65
C HIS A 479 7.64 9.19 -0.11
N ARG A 480 7.50 9.04 1.21
CA ARG A 480 6.23 8.97 1.95
C ARG A 480 5.23 7.91 1.45
N ARG A 481 5.72 6.83 0.83
CA ARG A 481 4.90 5.71 0.33
C ARG A 481 3.91 5.19 1.37
N ALA A 482 4.35 4.97 2.61
CA ALA A 482 3.50 4.42 3.67
C ALA A 482 2.22 5.24 3.93
N GLU A 483 2.29 6.56 3.83
CA GLU A 483 1.12 7.45 4.00
C GLU A 483 0.19 7.39 2.80
N ALA A 484 0.74 7.39 1.59
CA ALA A 484 -0.05 7.26 0.36
C ALA A 484 -0.77 5.90 0.30
N GLU A 485 -0.09 4.82 0.69
CA GLU A 485 -0.71 3.50 0.80
C GLU A 485 -1.80 3.45 1.88
N ALA A 486 -1.65 4.18 2.98
CA ALA A 486 -2.69 4.28 3.99
C ALA A 486 -3.96 4.97 3.44
N ILE A 487 -3.79 6.03 2.63
CA ILE A 487 -4.90 6.69 1.93
C ILE A 487 -5.56 5.71 0.94
N ALA A 488 -4.77 5.01 0.11
CA ALA A 488 -5.28 4.04 -0.85
C ALA A 488 -6.11 2.92 -0.17
N ARG A 489 -5.62 2.37 0.95
CA ARG A 489 -6.37 1.38 1.74
C ARG A 489 -7.67 1.94 2.30
N ALA A 490 -7.66 3.18 2.80
CA ALA A 490 -8.86 3.83 3.31
C ALA A 490 -9.91 4.07 2.21
N VAL A 491 -9.45 4.46 1.00
CA VAL A 491 -10.32 4.63 -0.17
C VAL A 491 -10.97 3.30 -0.56
N ILE A 492 -10.20 2.21 -0.64
CA ILE A 492 -10.73 0.87 -0.95
C ILE A 492 -11.77 0.43 0.07
N GLY A 493 -11.45 0.51 1.37
CA GLY A 493 -12.38 0.10 2.42
C GLY A 493 -13.70 0.87 2.40
N ARG A 494 -13.66 2.17 2.12
CA ARG A 494 -14.87 3.01 2.00
C ARG A 494 -15.67 2.75 0.74
N ALA A 495 -15.03 2.34 -0.36
CA ALA A 495 -15.73 2.11 -1.62
C ALA A 495 -16.78 1.00 -1.50
N GLU A 496 -16.49 -0.05 -0.72
CA GLU A 496 -17.46 -1.12 -0.45
C GLU A 496 -18.70 -0.58 0.30
N GLU A 497 -18.50 0.28 1.31
CA GLU A 497 -19.58 0.89 2.10
C GLU A 497 -20.45 1.85 1.25
N ARG A 498 -19.85 2.45 0.23
CA ARG A 498 -20.51 3.45 -0.63
C ARG A 498 -21.26 2.86 -1.81
N TRP A 499 -21.05 1.59 -2.13
CA TRP A 499 -21.75 0.96 -3.24
C TRP A 499 -23.25 0.85 -2.96
N ILE A 500 -24.07 1.49 -3.80
CA ILE A 500 -25.52 1.40 -3.69
C ILE A 500 -25.97 0.27 -4.60
N SER A 501 -26.39 -0.85 -4.00
CA SER A 501 -26.81 -2.05 -4.73
C SER A 501 -27.86 -1.73 -5.81
N GLY A 502 -27.58 -2.15 -7.05
CA GLY A 502 -28.41 -1.92 -8.24
C GLY A 502 -28.40 -0.48 -8.76
N GLN A 503 -27.63 0.43 -8.17
CA GLN A 503 -27.56 1.84 -8.56
C GLN A 503 -26.14 2.34 -8.85
N GLY A 504 -25.11 1.75 -8.24
CA GLY A 504 -23.71 2.14 -8.41
C GLY A 504 -23.27 3.18 -7.37
N PHE A 505 -22.52 4.20 -7.79
CA PHE A 505 -21.99 5.23 -6.89
C PHE A 505 -22.59 6.61 -7.16
N GLY A 506 -22.85 7.35 -6.08
CA GLY A 506 -23.04 8.80 -6.13
C GLY A 506 -21.72 9.54 -6.34
N PHE A 507 -21.77 10.71 -6.97
CA PHE A 507 -20.57 11.52 -7.22
C PHE A 507 -19.93 12.05 -5.93
N ALA A 508 -20.74 12.50 -4.97
CA ALA A 508 -20.31 12.90 -3.62
C ALA A 508 -21.04 12.11 -2.52
N ASP A 509 -20.59 12.21 -1.27
CA ASP A 509 -21.32 11.61 -0.14
C ASP A 509 -22.75 12.15 -0.07
N GLY A 510 -23.72 11.24 0.14
CA GLY A 510 -25.13 11.59 0.25
C GLY A 510 -25.83 11.98 -1.06
N GLN A 511 -25.13 11.99 -2.19
CA GLN A 511 -25.74 12.19 -3.50
C GLN A 511 -26.30 10.88 -4.07
N THR A 512 -27.37 11.01 -4.86
CA THR A 512 -27.92 9.91 -5.65
C THR A 512 -26.87 9.35 -6.61
N ALA A 513 -26.92 8.04 -6.85
CA ALA A 513 -26.05 7.40 -7.81
C ALA A 513 -26.18 8.00 -9.22
N SER A 514 -25.06 8.10 -9.92
CA SER A 514 -25.01 8.56 -11.32
C SER A 514 -23.96 7.81 -12.13
N LEU A 515 -24.03 7.93 -13.45
CA LEU A 515 -23.04 7.32 -14.35
C LEU A 515 -21.65 7.93 -14.12
N GLN A 516 -21.59 9.26 -14.01
CA GLN A 516 -20.36 9.98 -13.66
C GLN A 516 -19.79 9.50 -12.32
N GLY A 517 -20.64 9.38 -11.29
CA GLY A 517 -20.21 8.91 -9.98
C GLY A 517 -19.67 7.48 -10.04
N THR A 518 -20.37 6.60 -10.76
CA THR A 518 -20.04 5.18 -10.89
C THR A 518 -18.74 4.95 -11.64
N GLU A 519 -18.57 5.57 -12.81
CA GLU A 519 -17.33 5.48 -13.59
C GLU A 519 -16.14 6.00 -12.75
N MET A 520 -16.26 7.20 -12.19
CA MET A 520 -15.15 7.84 -11.47
C MET A 520 -14.76 7.06 -10.22
N TRP A 521 -15.72 6.53 -9.44
CA TRP A 521 -15.40 5.74 -8.25
C TRP A 521 -14.74 4.40 -8.58
N LEU A 522 -15.22 3.68 -9.60
CA LEU A 522 -14.57 2.45 -10.04
C LEU A 522 -13.12 2.73 -10.49
N SER A 523 -12.91 3.85 -11.19
CA SER A 523 -11.58 4.34 -11.58
C SER A 523 -10.70 4.73 -10.39
N VAL A 524 -11.23 5.40 -9.36
CA VAL A 524 -10.53 5.70 -8.10
C VAL A 524 -10.06 4.42 -7.41
N VAL A 525 -10.95 3.43 -7.30
CA VAL A 525 -10.66 2.16 -6.62
C VAL A 525 -9.58 1.40 -7.37
N HIS A 526 -9.67 1.35 -8.70
CA HIS A 526 -8.63 0.72 -9.53
C HIS A 526 -7.26 1.41 -9.33
N LEU A 527 -7.20 2.74 -9.36
CA LEU A 527 -5.95 3.48 -9.15
C LEU A 527 -5.39 3.29 -7.72
N ALA A 528 -6.26 3.22 -6.70
CA ALA A 528 -5.85 2.94 -5.33
C ALA A 528 -5.28 1.51 -5.20
N ALA A 529 -5.90 0.54 -5.88
CA ALA A 529 -5.38 -0.82 -5.96
C ALA A 529 -4.04 -0.89 -6.68
N ALA A 530 -3.87 -0.13 -7.78
CA ALA A 530 -2.61 -0.04 -8.53
C ALA A 530 -1.49 0.61 -7.70
N LEU A 531 -1.80 1.61 -6.87
CA LEU A 531 -0.84 2.21 -5.92
C LEU A 531 -0.30 1.18 -4.93
N LEU A 532 -1.15 0.24 -4.50
CA LEU A 532 -0.82 -0.84 -3.57
C LEU A 532 -0.22 -2.09 -4.25
N GLY A 533 -0.19 -2.13 -5.60
CA GLY A 533 0.24 -3.31 -6.37
C GLY A 533 -0.68 -4.52 -6.16
N ILE A 534 -1.99 -4.29 -6.13
CA ILE A 534 -3.05 -5.31 -5.96
C ILE A 534 -4.23 -5.13 -6.92
N GLU A 535 -4.03 -4.40 -8.02
CA GLU A 535 -5.06 -4.12 -9.01
C GLU A 535 -5.67 -5.39 -9.64
N ASP A 536 -4.92 -6.50 -9.68
CA ASP A 536 -5.40 -7.80 -10.17
C ASP A 536 -6.53 -8.38 -9.32
N ALA A 537 -6.69 -7.93 -8.07
CA ALA A 537 -7.81 -8.31 -7.21
C ALA A 537 -9.12 -7.59 -7.55
N PHE A 538 -9.09 -6.58 -8.43
CA PHE A 538 -10.26 -5.78 -8.80
C PHE A 538 -10.68 -6.05 -10.25
N ALA A 539 -11.95 -6.41 -10.43
CA ALA A 539 -12.47 -6.83 -11.74
C ALA A 539 -12.56 -5.69 -12.78
N PHE A 540 -12.60 -4.44 -12.33
CA PHE A 540 -12.75 -3.28 -13.20
C PHE A 540 -11.39 -2.67 -13.56
N VAL A 541 -11.18 -2.39 -14.85
CA VAL A 541 -9.97 -1.72 -15.38
C VAL A 541 -10.38 -0.55 -16.27
N PRO A 542 -10.14 0.72 -15.88
CA PRO A 542 -10.59 1.88 -16.64
C PRO A 542 -9.98 1.89 -18.05
N LYS A 543 -10.82 2.17 -19.06
CA LYS A 543 -10.43 2.16 -20.49
C LYS A 543 -10.43 3.52 -21.15
N GLY A 544 -11.21 4.48 -20.65
CA GLY A 544 -11.32 5.81 -21.25
C GLY A 544 -10.58 6.88 -20.46
N VAL A 545 -11.32 7.87 -19.99
CA VAL A 545 -10.79 9.12 -19.40
C VAL A 545 -9.80 8.88 -18.25
N HIS A 546 -9.97 7.80 -17.49
CA HIS A 546 -9.15 7.47 -16.32
C HIS A 546 -8.20 6.28 -16.52
N ARG A 547 -7.92 5.89 -17.77
CA ARG A 547 -7.03 4.76 -18.09
C ARG A 547 -5.63 4.92 -17.48
N THR A 548 -5.05 3.81 -17.05
CA THR A 548 -3.74 3.76 -16.36
C THR A 548 -2.56 3.40 -17.25
N ARG A 549 -2.82 2.80 -18.41
CA ARG A 549 -1.75 2.37 -19.33
C ARG A 549 -1.47 3.46 -20.35
N ALA A 550 -0.23 3.93 -20.37
CA ALA A 550 0.29 4.72 -21.47
C ALA A 550 0.27 3.88 -22.77
N VAL A 551 0.02 4.54 -23.90
CA VAL A 551 0.10 3.93 -25.23
C VAL A 551 1.54 3.82 -25.78
N GLY A 552 2.54 4.27 -25.01
CA GLY A 552 3.95 4.13 -25.37
C GLY A 552 4.42 4.99 -26.54
N LEU A 553 3.78 6.14 -26.78
CA LEU A 553 4.16 7.05 -27.88
C LEU A 553 5.40 7.91 -27.57
N GLY A 554 5.82 8.02 -26.31
CA GLY A 554 6.96 8.87 -25.90
C GLY A 554 6.74 10.36 -26.21
N LEU A 555 7.82 11.13 -26.11
CA LEU A 555 7.90 12.53 -26.55
C LEU A 555 8.30 12.67 -28.02
#